data_AF-A0A1D2M1Q4-F1
#
_entry.id   AF-A0A1D2M1Q4-F1
#
_cell.length_a   1.000
_cell.length_b   1.000
_cell.length_c   1.000
_cell.angle_alpha   90.00
_cell.angle_beta   90.00
_cell.angle_gamma   90.00
#
_symmetry.space_group_name_H-M   'P 1'
#
loop_
_entity.id
_entity.type
_entity.pdbx_description
1 polymer ?
#
loop_
_entity_poly.entity_id
_entity_poly.type
_entity_poly.pdbx_seq_one_letter_code
_entity_poly.pdbx_strand_id
1 'polypeptide(L)'
;MADTKIGNLKYPFVSIYETLNESNQLPTAKWWDIAPRLGVSDEGISAIKNKIMFLNLTPQAIYLEMFRLWSEQDHSETTVGKLVEVLEAVKLSGSANSLRKRFNITEETEN
;
A
#
# COMPACT_ATOMS: atom_id res chain seq x y z
N MET A 1 -23.05 17.17 -12.78
CA MET A 1 -22.38 16.75 -11.53
C MET A 1 -21.56 15.52 -11.90
N ALA A 2 -20.25 15.66 -11.97
CA ALA A 2 -19.37 14.55 -12.31
C ALA A 2 -19.08 13.79 -11.02
N ASP A 3 -19.74 12.65 -10.84
CA ASP A 3 -19.37 11.66 -9.84
C ASP A 3 -18.03 11.03 -10.24
N THR A 4 -16.93 11.70 -9.90
CA THR A 4 -15.60 11.08 -9.94
C THR A 4 -15.54 10.13 -8.74
N LYS A 5 -16.14 8.94 -8.90
CA LYS A 5 -15.83 7.81 -8.03
C LYS A 5 -14.35 7.53 -8.21
N ILE A 6 -13.52 8.06 -7.31
CA ILE A 6 -12.11 7.69 -7.20
C ILE A 6 -12.12 6.17 -7.06
N GLY A 7 -11.63 5.53 -8.12
CA GLY A 7 -11.96 4.15 -8.42
C GLY A 7 -11.49 3.22 -7.31
N ASN A 8 -12.34 2.25 -6.99
CA ASN A 8 -11.91 0.92 -6.55
C ASN A 8 -10.57 0.57 -7.20
N LEU A 9 -9.64 -0.03 -6.46
CA LEU A 9 -8.36 -0.54 -6.96
C LEU A 9 -8.50 -1.14 -8.37
N LYS A 10 -8.25 -0.32 -9.39
CA LYS A 10 -8.32 -0.72 -10.80
C LYS A 10 -7.12 -1.61 -11.18
N TYR A 11 -6.18 -1.75 -10.24
CA TYR A 11 -4.89 -2.39 -10.43
C TYR A 11 -4.74 -3.58 -9.48
N PRO A 12 -4.27 -4.74 -9.98
CA PRO A 12 -3.96 -5.88 -9.13
C PRO A 12 -2.92 -5.49 -8.08
N PHE A 13 -3.11 -5.91 -6.83
CA PHE A 13 -2.11 -5.74 -5.77
C PHE A 13 -0.72 -6.28 -6.14
N VAL A 14 -0.69 -7.28 -7.00
CA VAL A 14 0.53 -7.82 -7.59
C VAL A 14 1.32 -6.75 -8.33
N SER A 15 0.67 -5.91 -9.14
CA SER A 15 1.35 -4.84 -9.89
C SER A 15 1.88 -3.72 -8.99
N ILE A 16 1.20 -3.43 -7.87
CA ILE A 16 1.69 -2.50 -6.85
C ILE A 16 2.95 -3.09 -6.20
N TYR A 17 2.90 -4.36 -5.78
CA TYR A 17 4.04 -5.05 -5.21
C TYR A 17 5.24 -5.10 -6.16
N GLU A 18 5.04 -5.47 -7.43
CA GLU A 18 6.09 -5.51 -8.45
C GLU A 18 6.77 -4.15 -8.60
N THR A 19 5.98 -3.07 -8.71
CA THR A 19 6.51 -1.71 -8.85
C THR A 19 7.34 -1.30 -7.64
N LEU A 20 6.88 -1.64 -6.42
CA LEU A 20 7.64 -1.38 -5.21
C LEU A 20 8.94 -2.19 -5.19
N ASN A 21 8.88 -3.47 -5.54
CA ASN A 21 10.02 -4.38 -5.53
C ASN A 21 11.08 -4.01 -6.59
N GLU A 22 10.67 -3.55 -7.77
CA GLU A 22 11.57 -3.06 -8.84
C GLU A 22 12.28 -1.76 -8.45
N SER A 23 11.58 -0.86 -7.74
CA SER A 23 12.12 0.45 -7.40
C SER A 23 13.09 0.44 -6.21
N ASN A 24 12.75 -0.33 -5.18
CA ASN A 24 13.57 -0.65 -4.03
C ASN A 24 12.76 -1.60 -3.16
N GLN A 25 13.24 -2.82 -2.93
CA GLN A 25 12.53 -3.76 -2.05
C GLN A 25 12.33 -3.11 -0.68
N LEU A 26 11.07 -2.80 -0.34
CA LEU A 26 10.76 -2.21 0.95
C LEU A 26 11.13 -3.23 2.04
N PRO A 27 11.91 -2.84 3.06
CA PRO A 27 12.20 -3.74 4.17
C PRO A 27 10.89 -4.10 4.88
N THR A 28 10.72 -5.37 5.27
CA THR A 28 9.54 -5.81 6.03
C THR A 28 9.32 -4.98 7.31
N ALA A 29 10.39 -4.48 7.91
CA ALA A 29 10.30 -3.59 9.08
C ALA A 29 9.54 -2.29 8.80
N LYS A 30 9.67 -1.70 7.59
CA LYS A 30 9.00 -0.46 7.22
C LYS A 30 7.50 -0.60 7.08
N TRP A 31 7.04 -1.81 6.80
CA TRP A 31 5.61 -2.09 6.68
C TRP A 31 4.85 -1.96 7.99
N TRP A 32 5.54 -2.10 9.13
CA TRP A 32 4.96 -1.81 10.44
C TRP A 32 4.69 -0.31 10.66
N ASP A 33 5.43 0.56 9.97
CA ASP A 33 5.20 2.02 10.00
C ASP A 33 4.12 2.44 8.98
N ILE A 34 4.01 1.70 7.87
CA ILE A 34 3.09 1.98 6.75
C ILE A 34 1.67 1.52 7.08
N ALA A 35 1.50 0.28 7.58
CA ALA A 35 0.19 -0.34 7.76
C ALA A 35 -0.79 0.48 8.63
N PRO A 36 -0.39 1.04 9.80
CA PRO A 36 -1.29 1.88 10.60
C PRO A 36 -1.72 3.15 9.86
N ARG A 37 -0.84 3.73 9.04
CA ARG A 37 -1.12 4.96 8.26
C ARG A 37 -2.06 4.72 7.09
N LEU A 38 -2.09 3.48 6.60
CA LEU A 38 -3.09 3.01 5.65
C LEU A 38 -4.43 2.66 6.32
N GLY A 39 -4.51 2.76 7.65
CA GLY A 39 -5.71 2.46 8.44
C GLY A 39 -5.80 1.02 8.93
N VAL A 40 -4.86 0.14 8.57
CA VAL A 40 -4.87 -1.27 8.99
C VAL A 40 -4.89 -1.35 10.51
N SER A 41 -5.89 -2.04 11.07
CA SER A 41 -6.08 -2.11 12.53
C SER A 41 -4.95 -2.87 13.22
N ASP A 42 -4.72 -2.58 14.49
CA ASP A 42 -3.71 -3.25 15.31
C ASP A 42 -3.95 -4.77 15.41
N GLU A 43 -5.21 -5.20 15.41
CA GLU A 43 -5.57 -6.62 15.36
C GLU A 43 -5.16 -7.25 14.02
N GLY A 44 -5.40 -6.57 12.90
CA GLY A 44 -4.98 -7.01 11.56
C GLY A 44 -3.46 -7.12 11.46
N ILE A 45 -2.73 -6.10 11.94
CA ILE A 45 -1.26 -6.10 11.99
C ILE A 45 -0.75 -7.26 12.85
N SER A 46 -1.35 -7.48 14.02
CA SER A 46 -0.99 -8.57 14.93
C SER A 46 -1.23 -9.94 14.30
N ALA A 47 -2.33 -10.11 13.55
CA ALA A 47 -2.62 -11.34 12.82
C ALA A 47 -1.54 -11.65 11.77
N ILE A 48 -1.04 -10.65 11.04
CA ILE A 48 0.06 -10.84 10.09
C ILE A 48 1.34 -11.23 10.82
N LYS A 49 1.70 -10.54 11.91
CA LYS A 49 2.89 -10.88 12.72
C LYS A 49 2.85 -12.33 13.21
N ASN A 50 1.68 -12.78 13.66
CA ASN A 50 1.46 -14.18 14.04
C ASN A 50 1.66 -15.12 12.84
N LYS A 51 1.05 -14.84 11.68
CA LYS A 51 1.25 -15.65 10.46
C LYS A 51 2.73 -15.75 10.07
N ILE A 52 3.50 -14.67 10.16
CA ILE A 52 4.95 -14.67 9.88
C ILE A 52 5.67 -15.63 10.83
N MET A 53 5.36 -15.56 12.13
CA MET A 53 5.98 -16.39 13.17
C MET A 53 5.69 -17.88 12.99
N PHE A 54 4.47 -18.24 12.59
CA PHE A 54 4.02 -19.64 12.51
C PHE A 54 4.18 -20.28 11.12
N LEU A 55 4.14 -19.49 10.04
CA LEU A 55 4.06 -20.01 8.67
C LEU A 55 5.30 -19.67 7.82
N ASN A 56 6.29 -18.95 8.37
CA ASN A 56 7.51 -18.52 7.67
C ASN A 56 7.20 -17.91 6.28
N LEU A 57 6.31 -16.92 6.26
CA LEU A 57 5.85 -16.30 5.02
C LEU A 57 6.99 -15.61 4.27
N THR A 58 6.97 -15.71 2.94
CA THR A 58 7.88 -14.94 2.07
C THR A 58 7.59 -13.43 2.17
N PRO A 59 8.56 -12.55 1.88
CA PRO A 59 8.33 -11.11 1.85
C PRO A 59 7.13 -10.72 0.97
N GLN A 60 7.01 -11.32 -0.21
CA GLN A 60 5.87 -11.12 -1.11
C GLN A 60 4.53 -11.47 -0.47
N ALA A 61 4.44 -12.63 0.21
CA ALA A 61 3.21 -13.06 0.87
C ALA A 61 2.80 -12.10 2.00
N ILE A 62 3.78 -11.55 2.74
CA ILE A 62 3.54 -10.55 3.79
C ILE A 62 2.91 -9.30 3.19
N TYR A 63 3.43 -8.81 2.06
CA TYR A 63 2.93 -7.59 1.41
C TYR A 63 1.55 -7.78 0.81
N LEU A 64 1.29 -8.91 0.16
CA LEU A 64 -0.03 -9.23 -0.36
C LEU A 64 -1.07 -9.33 0.74
N GLU A 65 -0.70 -9.88 1.91
CA GLU A 65 -1.61 -9.95 3.05
C GLU A 65 -1.89 -8.58 3.69
N MET A 66 -0.89 -7.70 3.74
CA MET A 66 -1.11 -6.31 4.16
C MET A 66 -2.04 -5.57 3.20
N PHE A 67 -1.82 -5.71 1.90
CA PHE A 67 -2.68 -5.09 0.90
C PHE A 67 -4.10 -5.65 0.93
N ARG A 68 -4.26 -6.96 1.13
CA ARG A 68 -5.58 -7.59 1.31
C ARG A 68 -6.30 -6.99 2.51
N LEU A 69 -5.64 -6.94 3.67
CA LEU A 69 -6.23 -6.37 4.89
C LEU A 69 -6.58 -4.89 4.73
N TRP A 70 -5.75 -4.14 3.99
CA TRP A 70 -6.06 -2.75 3.67
C TRP A 70 -7.30 -2.61 2.76
N SER A 71 -7.47 -3.45 1.73
CA SER A 71 -8.70 -3.42 0.91
C SER A 71 -9.98 -3.88 1.60
N GLU A 72 -9.85 -4.64 2.68
CA GLU A 72 -11.00 -5.09 3.47
C GLU A 72 -11.55 -3.97 4.35
N GLN A 73 -10.85 -2.82 4.41
CA GLN A 73 -11.33 -1.59 5.02
C GLN A 73 -12.16 -0.77 4.02
N ASP A 74 -12.78 0.29 4.51
CA ASP A 74 -13.68 1.16 3.73
C ASP A 74 -13.06 1.52 2.36
N HIS A 75 -13.78 1.17 1.29
CA HIS A 75 -13.22 1.06 -0.05
C HIS A 75 -12.81 2.41 -0.66
N SER A 76 -13.32 3.53 -0.14
CA SER A 76 -13.02 4.87 -0.67
C SER A 76 -11.57 5.31 -0.43
N GLU A 77 -10.94 4.83 0.63
CA GLU A 77 -9.57 5.22 1.01
C GLU A 77 -8.50 4.24 0.48
N THR A 78 -8.92 3.12 -0.11
CA THR A 78 -7.97 2.10 -0.60
C THR A 78 -7.52 2.43 -2.03
N THR A 79 -6.74 3.50 -2.19
CA THR A 79 -6.30 3.99 -3.50
C THR A 79 -4.78 4.03 -3.60
N VAL A 80 -4.23 3.88 -4.82
CA VAL A 80 -2.78 4.00 -5.02
C VAL A 80 -2.28 5.41 -4.64
N GLY A 81 -3.11 6.44 -4.80
CA GLY A 81 -2.83 7.79 -4.31
C GLY A 81 -2.58 7.83 -2.80
N LYS A 82 -3.46 7.20 -2.01
CA LYS A 82 -3.29 7.08 -0.57
C LYS A 82 -2.00 6.35 -0.19
N LEU A 83 -1.66 5.27 -0.91
CA LEU A 83 -0.40 4.57 -0.69
C LEU A 83 0.80 5.47 -0.97
N VAL A 84 0.76 6.24 -2.05
CA VAL A 84 1.80 7.22 -2.40
C VAL A 84 1.98 8.25 -1.28
N GLU A 85 0.89 8.86 -0.80
CA GLU A 85 0.93 9.83 0.31
C GLU A 85 1.59 9.23 1.56
N VAL A 86 1.20 8.01 1.93
CA VAL A 86 1.75 7.33 3.10
C VAL A 86 3.24 7.03 2.93
N LEU A 87 3.66 6.56 1.75
CA LEU A 87 5.06 6.29 1.45
C LEU A 87 5.91 7.56 1.55
N GLU A 88 5.41 8.70 1.09
CA GLU A 88 6.10 9.99 1.25
C GLU A 88 6.20 10.41 2.72
N ALA A 89 5.12 10.25 3.48
CA ALA A 89 5.11 10.57 4.91
C ALA A 89 6.13 9.74 5.72
N VAL A 90 6.44 8.52 5.29
CA VAL A 90 7.48 7.66 5.92
C VAL A 90 8.86 7.76 5.25
N LYS A 91 9.09 8.78 4.42
CA LYS A 91 10.37 9.07 3.73
C LYS A 91 10.79 7.99 2.71
N LEU A 92 9.81 7.34 2.06
CA LEU A 92 10.01 6.38 0.97
C LEU A 92 9.67 7.02 -0.39
N SER A 93 10.14 8.25 -0.61
CA SER A 93 9.82 9.05 -1.81
C SER A 93 10.23 8.37 -3.14
N GLY A 94 11.26 7.52 -3.14
CA GLY A 94 11.65 6.75 -4.33
C GLY A 94 10.60 5.71 -4.74
N SER A 95 10.03 5.02 -3.76
CA SER A 95 8.94 4.05 -3.97
C SER A 95 7.64 4.77 -4.35
N ALA A 96 7.35 5.90 -3.71
CA ALA A 96 6.20 6.75 -4.05
C ALA A 96 6.27 7.26 -5.50
N ASN A 97 7.43 7.78 -5.94
CA ASN A 97 7.64 8.27 -7.30
C ASN A 97 7.50 7.15 -8.34
N SER A 98 7.97 5.94 -8.02
CA SER A 98 7.83 4.78 -8.91
C SER A 98 6.36 4.38 -9.11
N LEU A 99 5.57 4.40 -8.04
CA LEU A 99 4.11 4.22 -8.14
C LEU A 99 3.46 5.34 -8.96
N ARG A 100 3.81 6.61 -8.71
CA ARG A 100 3.27 7.74 -9.48
C ARG A 100 3.52 7.57 -10.98
N LYS A 101 4.75 7.25 -11.36
CA LYS A 101 5.14 7.01 -12.76
C LYS A 101 4.39 5.83 -13.37
N ARG A 102 4.31 4.70 -12.66
CA ARG A 102 3.69 3.47 -13.17
C ARG A 102 2.19 3.62 -13.37
N PHE A 103 1.52 4.31 -12.44
CA PHE A 103 0.07 4.43 -12.41
C PHE A 103 -0.45 5.78 -12.92
N ASN A 104 0.43 6.62 -13.48
CA ASN A 104 0.13 7.95 -13.99
C ASN A 104 -0.67 8.81 -12.99
N ILE A 105 -0.23 8.80 -11.73
CA ILE A 105 -0.84 9.59 -10.65
C ILE A 105 -0.27 11.00 -10.74
N THR A 106 -1.04 11.92 -11.29
CA THR A 106 -0.77 13.35 -11.22
C THR A 106 -1.19 13.86 -9.84
N GLU A 107 -0.33 14.61 -9.17
CA GLU A 107 -0.75 15.42 -8.03
C GLU A 107 -1.85 16.36 -8.56
N GLU A 108 -3.11 16.10 -8.22
CA GLU A 108 -4.14 17.13 -8.37
C GLU A 108 -3.73 18.24 -7.43
N THR A 109 -3.11 19.27 -8.01
CA THR A 109 -2.78 20.49 -7.31
C THR A 109 -4.11 21.14 -7.00
N GLU A 110 -4.64 20.91 -5.80
CA GLU A 110 -5.73 21.71 -5.27
C GLU A 110 -5.22 23.16 -5.20
N ASN A 111 -5.77 23.97 -6.11
CA ASN A 111 -5.56 25.41 -6.25
C ASN A 111 -6.44 26.17 -5.25
#